data_AF-A0A972GXS9-F1
#
_entry.id   AF-A0A972GXS9-F1
#
_cell.length_a   1.000
_cell.length_b   1.000
_cell.length_c   1.000
_cell.angle_alpha   90.00
_cell.angle_beta   90.00
_cell.angle_gamma   90.00
#
_symmetry.space_group_name_H-M   'P 1'
#
loop_
_entity.id
_entity.type
_entity.pdbx_description
1 polymer ?
#
loop_
_entity_poly.entity_id
_entity_poly.type
_entity_poly.pdbx_seq_one_letter_code
_entity_poly.pdbx_strand_id
1 'polypeptide(L)'
;MAQGVVDVIVSKDQNENSLVLVANCGGGLPNDLHLIRDGAEVTLKQGDIEKSVVVNHEAGAECAFNYIEMNAKTAKAFGLHDGSRVLLTYDSESKDLRLQRVTKSRASGLLLSDHNKTRTGSIIIGYSLLSLLGIPTTRGTTITIRVNSVSQRMKVLIPENELDSDFRLSPLNLRKFGLHPGKSFSLEYDQTSKTLSVLTSSAVASKQGKPTRALRPMRTIKTATTDKPTKSSRARNMENPKKLGNRATAQTLGNSMKTKTLRQSTASKMSKKSSSVKKPGTLAILAKGQHMGTSKTLTRNKKRMH
;
A
#
# COMPACT_ATOMS: atom_id res chain seq x y z
N MET A 1 -22.37 -14.93 5.15
CA MET A 1 -20.89 -14.93 5.21
C MET A 1 -20.41 -13.50 5.22
N ALA A 2 -19.42 -13.17 6.04
CA ALA A 2 -18.76 -11.86 6.06
C ALA A 2 -17.34 -11.95 5.48
N GLN A 3 -16.79 -10.83 5.03
CA GLN A 3 -15.47 -10.78 4.41
C GLN A 3 -14.78 -9.42 4.59
N GLY A 4 -13.45 -9.42 4.49
CA GLY A 4 -12.68 -8.17 4.51
C GLY A 4 -11.19 -8.39 4.27
N VAL A 5 -10.54 -7.46 3.58
CA VAL A 5 -9.09 -7.47 3.41
C VAL A 5 -8.45 -6.75 4.59
N VAL A 6 -7.50 -7.41 5.25
CA VAL A 6 -6.80 -6.93 6.44
C VAL A 6 -5.29 -7.19 6.31
N ASP A 7 -4.48 -6.36 6.97
CA ASP A 7 -3.07 -6.66 7.20
C ASP A 7 -2.87 -7.45 8.50
N VAL A 8 -1.77 -8.20 8.59
CA VAL A 8 -1.41 -9.02 9.75
C VAL A 8 -0.29 -8.35 10.53
N ILE A 9 -0.58 -7.93 11.76
CA ILE A 9 0.41 -7.47 12.74
C ILE A 9 0.82 -8.66 13.60
N VAL A 10 2.14 -8.88 13.75
CA VAL A 10 2.67 -10.01 14.52
C VAL A 10 3.23 -9.55 15.86
N SER A 11 2.42 -9.76 16.90
CA SER A 11 2.71 -9.34 18.26
C SER A 11 3.33 -10.47 19.09
N LYS A 12 4.03 -10.08 20.17
CA LYS A 12 4.63 -10.99 21.14
C LYS A 12 3.72 -11.20 22.35
N ASP A 13 2.92 -10.19 22.68
CA ASP A 13 2.19 -10.08 23.94
C ASP A 13 0.74 -10.58 23.81
N GLN A 14 0.27 -10.81 22.57
CA GLN A 14 -0.97 -11.55 22.27
C GLN A 14 -0.91 -12.99 22.76
N ASN A 15 -2.05 -13.50 23.23
CA ASN A 15 -2.23 -14.91 23.55
C ASN A 15 -2.16 -15.75 22.25
N GLU A 16 -1.66 -16.98 22.35
CA GLU A 16 -1.59 -17.89 21.21
C GLU A 16 -2.98 -18.20 20.62
N ASN A 17 -4.02 -18.16 21.46
CA ASN A 17 -5.40 -18.45 21.06
C ASN A 17 -6.28 -17.19 20.99
N SER A 18 -5.71 -15.98 20.96
CA SER A 18 -6.44 -14.74 20.64
C SER A 18 -6.11 -14.25 19.23
N LEU A 19 -7.08 -13.54 18.65
CA LEU A 19 -6.94 -12.72 17.46
C LEU A 19 -7.64 -11.39 17.77
N VAL A 20 -6.90 -10.28 17.75
CA VAL A 20 -7.52 -8.94 17.81
C VAL A 20 -7.89 -8.55 16.39
N LEU A 21 -9.10 -8.02 16.21
CA LEU A 21 -9.64 -7.55 14.93
C LEU A 21 -9.95 -6.06 14.99
N VAL A 22 -9.37 -5.30 14.07
CA VAL A 22 -9.62 -3.87 13.88
C VAL A 22 -10.13 -3.64 12.45
N ALA A 23 -11.45 -3.62 12.31
CA ALA A 23 -12.15 -3.66 11.02
C ALA A 23 -12.66 -2.30 10.49
N ASN A 24 -12.51 -1.22 11.28
CA ASN A 24 -13.14 0.08 11.04
C ASN A 24 -12.11 1.23 10.89
N CYS A 25 -10.96 0.96 10.28
CA CYS A 25 -9.91 1.95 10.06
C CYS A 25 -10.29 2.96 8.96
N GLY A 26 -9.92 4.23 9.13
CA GLY A 26 -10.38 5.33 8.27
C GLY A 26 -9.94 5.24 6.80
N GLY A 27 -8.85 4.54 6.50
CA GLY A 27 -8.39 4.20 5.15
C GLY A 27 -8.59 2.74 4.74
N GLY A 28 -9.33 1.96 5.55
CA GLY A 28 -9.63 0.55 5.27
C GLY A 28 -10.55 0.36 4.07
N LEU A 29 -10.53 -0.83 3.47
CA LEU A 29 -11.51 -1.20 2.45
C LEU A 29 -12.88 -1.51 3.09
N PRO A 30 -14.00 -1.24 2.38
CA PRO A 30 -15.32 -1.68 2.80
C PRO A 30 -15.34 -3.18 3.09
N ASN A 31 -15.92 -3.54 4.23
CA ASN A 31 -15.94 -4.90 4.75
C ASN A 31 -17.14 -5.09 5.69
N ASP A 32 -17.53 -6.35 5.92
CA ASP A 32 -18.61 -6.74 6.81
C ASP A 32 -18.12 -7.60 7.99
N LEU A 33 -16.82 -7.52 8.33
CA LEU A 33 -16.21 -8.24 9.47
C LEU A 33 -16.79 -7.83 10.83
N HIS A 34 -17.52 -6.71 10.91
CA HIS A 34 -18.32 -6.32 12.07
C HIS A 34 -19.48 -7.29 12.39
N LEU A 35 -19.77 -8.25 11.51
CA LEU A 35 -20.72 -9.35 11.75
C LEU A 35 -20.10 -10.51 12.56
N ILE A 36 -18.78 -10.53 12.73
CA ILE A 36 -18.13 -11.31 13.78
C ILE A 36 -18.48 -10.63 15.11
N ARG A 37 -18.80 -11.41 16.14
CA ARG A 37 -19.11 -10.87 17.48
C ARG A 37 -17.82 -10.78 18.28
N ASP A 38 -17.68 -9.71 19.06
CA ASP A 38 -16.63 -9.61 20.07
C ASP A 38 -16.72 -10.78 21.07
N GLY A 39 -15.56 -11.34 21.45
CA GLY A 39 -15.43 -12.54 22.26
C GLY A 39 -15.86 -13.85 21.57
N ALA A 40 -16.10 -13.87 20.26
CA ALA A 40 -16.51 -15.09 19.56
C ALA A 40 -15.34 -16.09 19.40
N GLU A 41 -15.55 -17.32 19.86
CA GLU A 41 -14.70 -18.45 19.47
C GLU A 41 -15.01 -18.85 18.01
N VAL A 42 -13.96 -18.97 17.19
CA VAL A 42 -14.03 -19.32 15.77
C VAL A 42 -12.91 -20.29 15.41
N THR A 43 -13.14 -21.14 14.40
CA THR A 43 -12.07 -21.96 13.84
C THR A 43 -11.34 -21.17 12.75
N LEU A 44 -10.13 -20.71 13.04
CA LEU A 44 -9.25 -20.03 12.09
C LEU A 44 -8.65 -21.06 11.13
N LYS A 45 -8.78 -20.87 9.80
CA LYS A 45 -8.43 -21.88 8.80
C LYS A 45 -7.63 -21.35 7.60
N GLN A 46 -6.70 -22.15 7.08
CA GLN A 46 -5.96 -21.87 5.85
C GLN A 46 -5.48 -23.16 5.18
N GLY A 47 -6.18 -23.60 4.13
CA GLY A 47 -5.99 -24.95 3.60
C GLY A 47 -6.32 -25.98 4.68
N ASP A 48 -5.44 -26.97 4.86
CA ASP A 48 -5.60 -28.05 5.85
C ASP A 48 -5.18 -27.64 7.28
N ILE A 49 -4.79 -26.37 7.50
CA ILE A 49 -4.37 -25.86 8.80
C ILE A 49 -5.56 -25.21 9.50
N GLU A 50 -5.97 -25.76 10.65
CA GLU A 50 -7.08 -25.25 11.46
C GLU A 50 -6.64 -24.98 12.91
N LYS A 51 -7.20 -23.95 13.56
CA LYS A 51 -6.98 -23.65 14.99
C LYS A 51 -8.17 -22.90 15.59
N SER A 52 -8.66 -23.30 16.77
CA SER A 52 -9.62 -22.46 17.51
C SER A 52 -8.94 -21.21 18.09
N VAL A 53 -9.58 -20.05 17.91
CA VAL A 53 -9.17 -18.76 18.47
C VAL A 53 -10.39 -17.95 18.94
N VAL A 54 -10.20 -17.09 19.93
CA VAL A 54 -11.18 -16.07 20.33
C VAL A 54 -10.89 -14.77 19.57
N VAL A 55 -11.90 -14.22 18.90
CA VAL A 55 -11.82 -12.93 18.21
C VAL A 55 -12.23 -11.82 19.18
N ASN A 56 -11.30 -10.94 19.50
CA ASN A 56 -11.53 -9.73 20.29
C ASN A 56 -11.59 -8.52 19.36
N HIS A 57 -12.55 -7.62 19.54
CA HIS A 57 -12.70 -6.43 18.71
C HIS A 57 -12.08 -5.21 19.40
N GLU A 58 -11.15 -4.52 18.73
CA GLU A 58 -10.59 -3.26 19.21
C GLU A 58 -11.05 -2.07 18.36
N ALA A 59 -11.21 -0.92 19.02
CA ALA A 59 -11.67 0.30 18.36
C ALA A 59 -10.55 0.89 17.50
N GLY A 60 -10.75 0.94 16.19
CA GLY A 60 -9.80 1.43 15.18
C GLY A 60 -9.57 2.94 15.17
N ALA A 61 -9.32 3.54 16.34
CA ALA A 61 -8.81 4.90 16.42
C ALA A 61 -7.42 4.97 15.75
N GLU A 62 -7.23 5.96 14.89
CA GLU A 62 -5.92 6.33 14.32
C GLU A 62 -5.20 5.23 13.49
N CYS A 63 -5.94 4.28 12.93
CA CYS A 63 -5.40 3.30 11.97
C CYS A 63 -5.76 3.62 10.50
N ALA A 64 -4.80 3.45 9.59
CA ALA A 64 -4.96 3.73 8.15
C ALA A 64 -5.41 2.54 7.30
N PHE A 65 -5.36 1.30 7.81
CA PHE A 65 -5.90 0.12 7.13
C PHE A 65 -6.33 -0.93 8.15
N ASN A 66 -7.37 -1.69 7.82
CA ASN A 66 -7.90 -2.73 8.71
C ASN A 66 -6.84 -3.80 8.97
N TYR A 67 -6.75 -4.30 10.19
CA TYR A 67 -5.75 -5.29 10.56
C TYR A 67 -6.27 -6.35 11.53
N ILE A 68 -5.52 -7.43 11.61
CA ILE A 68 -5.60 -8.41 12.69
C ILE A 68 -4.25 -8.50 13.40
N GLU A 69 -4.27 -8.52 14.74
CA GLU A 69 -3.10 -8.79 15.55
C GLU A 69 -3.16 -10.22 16.10
N MET A 70 -2.04 -10.96 15.98
CA MET A 70 -1.95 -12.34 16.47
C MET A 70 -0.54 -12.67 16.98
N ASN A 71 -0.46 -13.68 17.85
CA ASN A 71 0.81 -14.17 18.38
C ASN A 71 1.74 -14.72 17.27
N ALA A 72 3.04 -14.46 17.39
CA ALA A 72 4.08 -14.95 16.47
C ALA A 72 4.09 -16.47 16.19
N LYS A 73 3.69 -17.32 17.15
CA LYS A 73 3.55 -18.77 16.93
C LYS A 73 2.37 -19.09 16.00
N THR A 74 1.23 -18.44 16.21
CA THR A 74 0.03 -18.59 15.38
C THR A 74 0.31 -18.08 13.96
N ALA A 75 0.87 -16.87 13.82
CA ALA A 75 1.29 -16.34 12.53
C ALA A 75 2.23 -17.31 11.79
N LYS A 76 3.25 -17.86 12.48
CA LYS A 76 4.18 -18.84 11.91
C LYS A 76 3.49 -20.14 11.49
N ALA A 77 2.53 -20.65 12.26
CA ALA A 77 1.78 -21.86 11.91
C ALA A 77 0.99 -21.67 10.61
N PHE A 78 0.34 -20.53 10.44
CA PHE A 78 -0.37 -20.14 9.21
C PHE A 78 0.57 -19.66 8.06
N GLY A 79 1.90 -19.72 8.24
CA GLY A 79 2.88 -19.25 7.27
C GLY A 79 2.85 -17.74 6.99
N LEU A 80 2.25 -16.98 7.92
CA LEU A 80 2.12 -15.53 7.91
C LEU A 80 3.34 -14.87 8.57
N HIS A 81 3.53 -13.60 8.23
CA HIS A 81 4.56 -12.72 8.79
C HIS A 81 3.98 -11.31 8.96
N ASP A 82 4.65 -10.49 9.76
CA ASP A 82 4.29 -9.07 9.94
C ASP A 82 4.18 -8.35 8.59
N GLY A 83 3.10 -7.59 8.39
CA GLY A 83 2.76 -6.96 7.11
C GLY A 83 2.35 -7.91 5.98
N SER A 84 2.03 -9.19 6.27
CA SER A 84 1.27 -10.05 5.34
C SER A 84 -0.13 -9.46 5.15
N ARG A 85 -0.65 -9.46 3.92
CA ARG A 85 -2.06 -9.15 3.67
C ARG A 85 -2.89 -10.40 3.45
N VAL A 86 -4.09 -10.44 4.03
CA VAL A 86 -5.05 -11.54 3.89
C VAL A 86 -6.45 -11.01 3.60
N LEU A 87 -7.21 -11.76 2.82
CA LEU A 87 -8.66 -11.73 2.82
C LEU A 87 -9.13 -12.67 3.93
N LEU A 88 -9.95 -12.14 4.84
CA LEU A 88 -10.75 -12.93 5.77
C LEU A 88 -12.09 -13.23 5.14
N THR A 89 -12.58 -14.45 5.33
CA THR A 89 -13.95 -14.88 5.02
C THR A 89 -14.52 -15.63 6.21
N TYR A 90 -15.53 -15.08 6.87
CA TYR A 90 -16.22 -15.65 8.02
C TYR A 90 -17.55 -16.31 7.62
N ASP A 91 -17.75 -17.54 8.06
CA ASP A 91 -19.05 -18.20 8.04
C ASP A 91 -19.69 -18.21 9.44
N SER A 92 -20.88 -17.62 9.52
CA SER A 92 -21.69 -17.53 10.72
C SER A 92 -22.34 -18.86 11.13
N GLU A 93 -22.46 -19.83 10.22
CA GLU A 93 -23.05 -21.14 10.50
C GLU A 93 -22.01 -22.10 11.07
N SER A 94 -20.93 -22.39 10.34
CA SER A 94 -19.84 -23.29 10.78
C SER A 94 -18.89 -22.68 11.84
N LYS A 95 -18.90 -21.35 12.01
CA LYS A 95 -17.88 -20.58 12.77
C LYS A 95 -16.47 -20.68 12.17
N ASP A 96 -16.34 -21.01 10.89
CA ASP A 96 -15.07 -20.91 10.15
C ASP A 96 -14.67 -19.44 9.92
N LEU A 97 -13.45 -19.07 10.28
CA LEU A 97 -12.77 -17.84 9.85
C LEU A 97 -11.61 -18.20 8.92
N ARG A 98 -11.80 -18.06 7.62
CA ARG A 98 -10.85 -18.51 6.60
C ARG A 98 -9.89 -17.39 6.20
N LEU A 99 -8.61 -17.71 6.18
CA LEU A 99 -7.49 -16.85 5.74
C LEU A 99 -7.11 -17.17 4.29
N GLN A 100 -7.13 -16.17 3.42
CA GLN A 100 -6.57 -16.26 2.06
C GLN A 100 -5.52 -15.17 1.85
N ARG A 101 -4.25 -15.53 1.64
CA ARG A 101 -3.17 -14.55 1.40
C ARG A 101 -3.40 -13.75 0.10
N VAL A 102 -3.37 -12.44 0.22
CA VAL A 102 -3.51 -11.48 -0.90
C VAL A 102 -2.13 -10.93 -1.24
N THR A 103 -1.43 -11.60 -2.16
CA THR A 103 -0.07 -11.19 -2.58
C THR A 103 -0.05 -9.93 -3.44
N LYS A 104 -1.20 -9.49 -3.96
CA LYS A 104 -1.33 -8.33 -4.85
C LYS A 104 -2.44 -7.39 -4.39
N SER A 105 -2.08 -6.14 -4.13
CA SER A 105 -3.03 -5.05 -3.87
C SER A 105 -3.07 -4.07 -5.03
N ARG A 106 -4.21 -3.42 -5.24
CA ARG A 106 -4.38 -2.34 -6.21
C ARG A 106 -4.94 -1.09 -5.55
N ALA A 107 -4.42 0.06 -5.95
CA ALA A 107 -4.90 1.38 -5.56
C ALA A 107 -4.81 2.36 -6.75
N SER A 108 -5.24 3.59 -6.53
CA SER A 108 -4.97 4.71 -7.45
C SER A 108 -4.33 5.83 -6.65
N GLY A 109 -3.27 6.44 -7.21
CA GLY A 109 -2.52 7.51 -6.56
C GLY A 109 -2.27 8.68 -7.51
N LEU A 110 -2.28 9.90 -6.98
CA LEU A 110 -1.86 11.08 -7.73
C LEU A 110 -0.33 11.08 -7.85
N LEU A 111 0.20 11.18 -9.07
CA LEU A 111 1.64 11.34 -9.27
C LEU A 111 2.04 12.81 -9.22
N LEU A 112 2.92 13.17 -8.29
CA LEU A 112 3.57 14.48 -8.21
C LEU A 112 5.06 14.39 -8.56
N SER A 113 5.66 15.54 -8.86
CA SER A 113 7.12 15.65 -8.90
C SER A 113 7.65 15.93 -7.50
N ASP A 114 8.69 15.20 -7.06
CA ASP A 114 9.53 15.71 -5.97
C ASP A 114 10.27 16.96 -6.48
N HIS A 115 10.36 18.00 -5.67
CA HIS A 115 11.17 19.18 -5.95
C HIS A 115 12.66 18.89 -5.77
N ASN A 116 13.00 17.90 -4.94
CA ASN A 116 14.37 17.51 -4.66
C ASN A 116 14.96 16.63 -5.78
N LYS A 117 15.69 17.28 -6.70
CA LYS A 117 16.29 16.67 -7.88
C LYS A 117 17.31 15.55 -7.58
N THR A 118 17.90 15.49 -6.39
CA THR A 118 18.95 14.51 -6.07
C THR A 118 18.41 13.14 -5.65
N ARG A 119 17.11 13.03 -5.33
CA ARG A 119 16.46 11.78 -4.87
C ARG A 119 16.14 10.81 -6.01
N THR A 120 17.12 10.51 -6.87
CA THR A 120 16.97 9.53 -7.96
C THR A 120 16.75 8.11 -7.45
N GLY A 121 17.43 7.73 -6.35
CA GLY A 121 17.30 6.41 -5.71
C GLY A 121 16.08 6.22 -4.80
N SER A 122 15.09 7.12 -4.81
CA SER A 122 13.96 7.08 -3.87
C SER A 122 12.62 7.50 -4.49
N ILE A 123 11.55 7.01 -3.88
CA ILE A 123 10.16 7.41 -4.11
C ILE A 123 9.57 7.88 -2.79
N ILE A 124 8.77 8.95 -2.80
CA ILE A 124 7.88 9.28 -1.68
C ILE A 124 6.53 8.64 -1.96
N ILE A 125 5.95 7.93 -0.99
CA ILE A 125 4.57 7.40 -1.07
C ILE A 125 3.83 7.89 0.17
N GLY A 126 2.71 8.57 -0.03
CA GLY A 126 1.83 9.00 1.06
C GLY A 126 1.31 7.81 1.86
N TYR A 127 1.17 7.97 3.17
CA TYR A 127 0.89 6.87 4.09
C TYR A 127 -0.44 6.18 3.79
N SER A 128 -1.49 6.93 3.46
CA SER A 128 -2.79 6.37 3.04
C SER A 128 -2.67 5.50 1.78
N LEU A 129 -1.89 5.93 0.78
CA LEU A 129 -1.66 5.14 -0.45
C LEU A 129 -0.76 3.91 -0.20
N LEU A 130 0.26 4.06 0.63
CA LEU A 130 1.17 3.00 1.06
C LEU A 130 0.40 1.88 1.77
N SER A 131 -0.50 2.26 2.67
CA SER A 131 -1.44 1.39 3.39
C SER A 131 -2.44 0.71 2.44
N LEU A 132 -3.10 1.44 1.54
CA LEU A 132 -3.98 0.83 0.53
C LEU A 132 -3.24 -0.20 -0.36
N LEU A 133 -1.96 0.01 -0.66
CA LEU A 133 -1.13 -0.91 -1.44
C LEU A 133 -0.54 -2.09 -0.65
N GLY A 134 -0.65 -2.12 0.69
CA GLY A 134 -0.05 -3.19 1.49
C GLY A 134 1.48 -3.22 1.40
N ILE A 135 2.09 -2.04 1.30
CA ILE A 135 3.56 -1.87 1.33
C ILE A 135 3.97 -1.70 2.80
N PRO A 136 4.91 -2.51 3.34
CA PRO A 136 5.31 -2.40 4.75
C PRO A 136 5.89 -1.02 5.10
N THR A 137 5.38 -0.44 6.18
CA THR A 137 5.76 0.88 6.76
C THR A 137 7.19 0.94 7.31
N THR A 138 7.90 -0.19 7.31
CA THR A 138 9.28 -0.32 7.82
C THR A 138 10.21 0.73 7.23
N ARG A 139 10.89 1.50 8.07
CA ARG A 139 11.80 2.56 7.63
C ARG A 139 12.91 2.00 6.74
N GLY A 140 12.93 2.43 5.48
CA GLY A 140 13.91 1.98 4.49
C GLY A 140 13.51 0.76 3.66
N THR A 141 12.24 0.32 3.73
CA THR A 141 11.64 -0.56 2.72
C THR A 141 12.08 -0.15 1.32
N THR A 142 12.53 -1.12 0.53
CA THR A 142 13.06 -0.90 -0.82
C THR A 142 12.27 -1.77 -1.79
N ILE A 143 11.64 -1.12 -2.77
CA ILE A 143 10.76 -1.75 -3.76
C ILE A 143 11.34 -1.60 -5.18
N THR A 144 10.84 -2.39 -6.12
CA THR A 144 11.10 -2.18 -7.56
C THR A 144 9.92 -1.45 -8.16
N ILE A 145 10.11 -0.23 -8.67
CA ILE A 145 9.10 0.42 -9.51
C ILE A 145 9.22 -0.12 -10.93
N ARG A 146 8.09 -0.46 -11.55
CA ARG A 146 7.99 -0.92 -12.94
C ARG A 146 6.98 -0.08 -13.71
N VAL A 147 7.39 0.39 -14.89
CA VAL A 147 6.54 1.14 -15.82
C VAL A 147 6.81 0.60 -17.22
N ASN A 148 5.85 -0.13 -17.77
CA ASN A 148 6.04 -0.91 -19.01
C ASN A 148 7.26 -1.84 -18.93
N SER A 149 8.22 -1.70 -19.84
CA SER A 149 9.50 -2.44 -19.85
C SER A 149 10.56 -1.89 -18.89
N VAL A 150 10.41 -0.64 -18.42
CA VAL A 150 11.41 0.03 -17.60
C VAL A 150 11.19 -0.31 -16.12
N SER A 151 12.28 -0.59 -15.40
CA SER A 151 12.25 -0.77 -13.94
C SER A 151 13.40 -0.08 -13.21
N GLN A 152 13.22 0.16 -11.92
CA GLN A 152 14.24 0.69 -11.03
C GLN A 152 13.97 0.27 -9.58
N ARG A 153 15.01 -0.17 -8.86
CA ARG A 153 14.94 -0.43 -7.42
C ARG A 153 15.12 0.88 -6.65
N MET A 154 14.22 1.18 -5.71
CA MET A 154 14.09 2.50 -5.08
C MET A 154 13.71 2.37 -3.60
N LYS A 155 14.31 3.20 -2.75
CA LYS A 155 13.97 3.30 -1.32
C LYS A 155 12.63 4.05 -1.17
N VAL A 156 11.71 3.48 -0.40
CA VAL A 156 10.47 4.16 -0.01
C VAL A 156 10.77 5.17 1.10
N LEU A 157 10.28 6.39 0.90
CA LEU A 157 10.21 7.45 1.89
C LEU A 157 8.73 7.69 2.20
N ILE A 158 8.39 7.73 3.49
CA ILE A 158 7.04 8.01 3.97
C ILE A 158 7.05 9.48 4.44
N PRO A 159 6.11 10.34 4.00
CA PRO A 159 5.98 11.70 4.53
C PRO A 159 5.42 11.67 5.96
N GLU A 160 5.55 12.78 6.67
CA GLU A 160 4.99 12.94 8.03
C GLU A 160 3.48 13.17 8.03
N ASN A 161 2.85 13.44 6.88
CA ASN A 161 1.40 13.53 6.75
C ASN A 161 0.79 12.14 6.45
N GLU A 162 0.01 11.64 7.39
CA GLU A 162 -0.64 10.33 7.29
C GLU A 162 -1.78 10.30 6.25
N LEU A 163 -2.35 11.47 5.95
CA LEU A 163 -3.44 11.66 4.98
C LEU A 163 -2.95 11.81 3.53
N ASP A 164 -1.63 11.86 3.28
CA ASP A 164 -1.11 11.91 1.91
C ASP A 164 -1.50 10.61 1.16
N SER A 165 -2.13 10.77 0.00
CA SER A 165 -2.55 9.69 -0.92
C SER A 165 -1.89 9.80 -2.30
N ASP A 166 -0.90 10.68 -2.43
CA ASP A 166 -0.08 10.85 -3.63
C ASP A 166 1.22 10.04 -3.57
N PHE A 167 1.95 10.00 -4.68
CA PHE A 167 3.32 9.51 -4.73
C PHE A 167 4.21 10.45 -5.55
N ARG A 168 5.46 10.65 -5.11
CA ARG A 168 6.38 11.65 -5.68
C ARG A 168 7.64 11.00 -6.21
N LEU A 169 7.97 11.33 -7.47
CA LEU A 169 9.19 10.88 -8.16
C LEU A 169 10.06 12.08 -8.53
N SER A 170 11.38 11.91 -8.50
CA SER A 170 12.30 12.94 -9.00
C SER A 170 12.05 13.23 -10.50
N PRO A 171 12.33 14.46 -11.00
CA PRO A 171 12.15 14.80 -12.42
C PRO A 171 12.92 13.90 -13.40
N LEU A 172 14.04 13.33 -12.96
CA LEU A 172 14.84 12.37 -13.74
C LEU A 172 14.12 11.01 -13.85
N ASN A 173 13.53 10.53 -12.75
CA ASN A 173 12.75 9.29 -12.74
C ASN A 173 11.45 9.44 -13.54
N LEU A 174 10.76 10.59 -13.43
CA LEU A 174 9.57 10.91 -14.25
C LEU A 174 9.88 10.78 -15.75
N ARG A 175 10.95 11.46 -16.21
CA ARG A 175 11.43 11.36 -17.60
C ARG A 175 11.80 9.94 -18.00
N LYS A 176 12.57 9.23 -17.16
CA LYS A 176 13.01 7.84 -17.41
C LYS A 176 11.83 6.87 -17.59
N PHE A 177 10.75 7.05 -16.84
CA PHE A 177 9.54 6.21 -16.91
C PHE A 177 8.49 6.70 -17.92
N GLY A 178 8.71 7.84 -18.59
CA GLY A 178 7.71 8.48 -19.47
C GLY A 178 6.49 9.04 -18.73
N LEU A 179 6.56 9.17 -17.40
CA LEU A 179 5.45 9.59 -16.56
C LEU A 179 5.35 11.11 -16.48
N HIS A 180 4.11 11.59 -16.39
CA HIS A 180 3.77 13.01 -16.34
C HIS A 180 3.10 13.31 -14.99
N PRO A 181 3.59 14.31 -14.21
CA PRO A 181 2.99 14.68 -12.93
C PRO A 181 1.62 15.35 -13.11
N GLY A 182 0.83 15.42 -12.04
CA GLY A 182 -0.53 15.95 -12.04
C GLY A 182 -1.57 14.97 -12.58
N LYS A 183 -1.21 13.70 -12.80
CA LYS A 183 -2.13 12.65 -13.26
C LYS A 183 -2.28 11.57 -12.20
N SER A 184 -3.50 11.07 -12.03
CA SER A 184 -3.75 9.85 -11.26
C SER A 184 -3.36 8.62 -12.07
N PHE A 185 -2.72 7.64 -11.42
CA PHE A 185 -2.35 6.36 -12.02
C PHE A 185 -2.90 5.23 -11.17
N SER A 186 -3.37 4.17 -11.83
CA SER A 186 -3.64 2.90 -11.14
C SER A 186 -2.31 2.18 -10.88
N LEU A 187 -2.18 1.64 -9.68
CA LEU A 187 -0.98 1.01 -9.15
C LEU A 187 -1.31 -0.42 -8.72
N GLU A 188 -0.46 -1.37 -9.06
CA GLU A 188 -0.49 -2.74 -8.53
C GLU A 188 0.81 -3.01 -7.76
N TYR A 189 0.71 -3.30 -6.46
CA TYR A 189 1.85 -3.76 -5.66
C TYR A 189 1.79 -5.26 -5.44
N ASP A 190 2.88 -5.94 -5.76
CA ASP A 190 3.09 -7.37 -5.57
C ASP A 190 4.03 -7.56 -4.36
N GLN A 191 3.49 -8.05 -3.24
CA GLN A 191 4.21 -8.22 -1.97
C GLN A 191 5.39 -9.21 -2.09
N THR A 192 5.22 -10.27 -2.90
CA THR A 192 6.19 -11.36 -3.06
C THR A 192 7.47 -10.89 -3.75
N SER A 193 7.33 -10.19 -4.88
CA SER A 193 8.44 -9.62 -5.66
C SER A 193 8.86 -8.22 -5.19
N LYS A 194 8.08 -7.60 -4.30
CA LYS A 194 8.20 -6.20 -3.85
C LYS A 194 8.20 -5.23 -5.02
N THR A 195 7.34 -5.48 -6.01
CA THR A 195 7.24 -4.70 -7.25
C THR A 195 5.99 -3.83 -7.26
N LEU A 196 6.17 -2.51 -7.40
CA LEU A 196 5.10 -1.54 -7.65
C LEU A 196 5.02 -1.26 -9.15
N SER A 197 3.97 -1.77 -9.79
CA SER A 197 3.70 -1.58 -11.22
C SER A 197 2.76 -0.40 -11.45
N VAL A 198 3.18 0.58 -12.24
CA VAL A 198 2.35 1.71 -12.67
C VAL A 198 1.61 1.33 -13.94
N LEU A 199 0.28 1.22 -13.87
CA LEU A 199 -0.56 0.74 -14.96
C LEU A 199 -0.95 1.92 -15.87
N THR A 200 -0.24 2.08 -16.99
CA THR A 200 -0.54 3.12 -17.98
C THR A 200 -1.62 2.65 -18.97
N SER A 201 -2.80 3.29 -18.95
CA SER A 201 -4.00 2.89 -19.71
C SER A 201 -3.79 2.72 -21.23
N SER A 202 -2.78 3.39 -21.80
CA SER A 202 -2.42 3.30 -23.22
C SER A 202 -2.09 1.87 -23.69
N ALA A 203 -1.73 0.95 -22.79
CA ALA A 203 -1.43 -0.44 -23.13
C ALA A 203 -2.68 -1.29 -23.47
N VAL A 204 -3.89 -0.81 -23.14
CA VAL A 204 -5.15 -1.53 -23.41
C VAL A 204 -5.65 -1.23 -24.83
N ALA A 205 -5.52 0.02 -25.28
CA ALA A 205 -6.04 0.47 -26.57
C ALA A 205 -5.39 -0.23 -27.78
N SER A 206 -4.10 -0.60 -27.70
CA SER A 206 -3.35 -1.20 -28.80
C SER A 206 -3.68 -2.68 -29.09
N LYS A 207 -4.61 -3.29 -28.36
CA LYS A 207 -5.06 -4.68 -28.59
C LYS A 207 -6.47 -4.82 -29.17
N GLN A 208 -7.22 -3.73 -29.36
CA GLN A 208 -8.34 -3.75 -30.30
C GLN A 208 -7.75 -3.85 -31.72
N GLY A 209 -7.75 -5.07 -32.26
CA GLY A 209 -7.10 -5.37 -33.53
C GLY A 209 -7.67 -4.53 -34.67
N LYS A 210 -6.84 -4.24 -35.67
CA LYS A 210 -7.33 -3.76 -36.98
C LYS A 210 -8.45 -4.73 -37.41
N PRO A 211 -9.67 -4.26 -37.70
CA PRO A 211 -10.72 -5.15 -38.19
C PRO A 211 -10.20 -5.83 -39.44
N THR A 212 -10.16 -7.17 -39.43
CA THR A 212 -9.61 -7.97 -40.53
C THR A 212 -10.30 -7.53 -41.81
N ARG A 213 -9.54 -6.86 -42.70
CA ARG A 213 -10.09 -6.21 -43.89
C ARG A 213 -10.69 -7.28 -44.79
N ALA A 214 -12.00 -7.48 -44.67
CA ALA A 214 -12.72 -8.51 -45.40
C ALA A 214 -12.37 -8.42 -46.88
N LEU A 215 -11.87 -9.52 -47.43
CA LEU A 215 -11.52 -9.61 -48.84
C LEU A 215 -12.80 -9.34 -49.64
N ARG A 216 -12.84 -8.20 -50.33
CA ARG A 216 -13.99 -7.84 -51.17
C ARG A 216 -14.15 -8.94 -52.23
N PRO A 217 -15.31 -9.59 -52.35
CA PRO A 217 -15.59 -10.36 -53.55
C PRO A 217 -15.55 -9.41 -54.74
N MET A 218 -14.89 -9.80 -55.83
CA MET A 218 -14.93 -9.04 -57.08
C MET A 218 -16.38 -9.00 -57.56
N ARG A 219 -16.93 -7.80 -57.77
CA ARG A 219 -18.27 -7.61 -58.35
C ARG A 219 -18.15 -6.95 -59.71
N THR A 220 -18.75 -7.58 -60.70
CA THR A 220 -18.57 -7.29 -62.13
C THR A 220 -19.06 -5.89 -62.52
N ILE A 221 -18.38 -5.30 -63.51
CA ILE A 221 -18.71 -3.99 -64.08
C ILE A 221 -20.05 -4.05 -64.82
N LYS A 222 -20.92 -3.06 -64.60
CA LYS A 222 -21.81 -2.50 -65.62
C LYS A 222 -21.88 -0.98 -65.49
N THR A 223 -22.08 -0.31 -66.62
CA THR A 223 -21.94 1.14 -66.82
C THR A 223 -23.29 1.85 -66.94
N ALA A 224 -23.36 3.10 -66.46
CA ALA A 224 -24.28 4.12 -66.98
C ALA A 224 -23.81 5.54 -66.60
N THR A 225 -23.87 6.45 -67.57
CA THR A 225 -23.91 7.92 -67.43
C THR A 225 -25.32 8.36 -66.93
N THR A 226 -25.68 9.59 -66.53
CA THR A 226 -25.12 10.98 -66.56
C THR A 226 -25.92 11.81 -65.48
N ASP A 227 -25.74 13.10 -65.12
CA ASP A 227 -24.77 14.19 -65.38
C ASP A 227 -24.80 15.25 -64.21
N LYS A 228 -24.29 16.45 -64.48
CA LYS A 228 -24.27 17.75 -63.77
C LYS A 228 -25.50 18.63 -64.10
N PRO A 229 -25.57 19.92 -63.70
CA PRO A 229 -25.03 20.63 -62.51
C PRO A 229 -26.07 21.51 -61.77
N THR A 230 -25.74 22.04 -60.59
CA THR A 230 -26.08 23.46 -60.27
C THR A 230 -25.13 24.08 -59.23
N LYS A 231 -24.99 25.40 -59.27
CA LYS A 231 -24.30 26.23 -58.25
C LYS A 231 -25.34 26.79 -57.27
N SER A 232 -24.97 27.03 -56.01
CA SER A 232 -25.61 28.06 -55.18
C SER A 232 -24.67 28.57 -54.08
N SER A 233 -24.95 29.75 -53.54
CA SER A 233 -24.03 30.59 -52.78
C SER A 233 -24.49 30.90 -51.35
N ARG A 234 -23.53 30.92 -50.41
CA ARG A 234 -23.60 31.66 -49.13
C ARG A 234 -22.17 32.14 -48.84
N ALA A 235 -21.83 33.44 -48.77
CA ALA A 235 -22.40 34.52 -47.95
C ALA A 235 -22.41 34.15 -46.46
N ARG A 236 -21.92 34.95 -45.50
CA ARG A 236 -21.11 36.19 -45.40
C ARG A 236 -21.34 36.60 -43.93
N ASN A 237 -20.32 37.00 -43.18
CA ASN A 237 -20.43 37.75 -41.91
C ASN A 237 -21.21 37.03 -40.76
N MET A 238 -21.03 37.32 -39.47
CA MET A 238 -20.59 38.57 -38.83
C MET A 238 -19.43 38.41 -37.84
N GLU A 239 -18.84 39.55 -37.49
CA GLU A 239 -17.97 39.71 -36.32
C GLU A 239 -18.72 39.43 -35.01
N ASN A 240 -17.96 39.17 -33.94
CA ASN A 240 -18.47 39.20 -32.57
C ASN A 240 -17.48 40.03 -31.71
N PRO A 241 -17.91 41.12 -31.04
CA PRO A 241 -16.98 42.18 -30.64
C PRO A 241 -16.22 41.91 -29.32
N LYS A 242 -15.16 42.70 -29.17
CA LYS A 242 -14.29 42.81 -27.99
C LYS A 242 -15.13 42.99 -26.70
N LYS A 243 -14.97 42.10 -25.71
CA LYS A 243 -15.28 42.43 -24.31
C LYS A 243 -14.08 43.10 -23.65
N LEU A 244 -14.23 44.37 -23.25
CA LEU A 244 -13.29 45.00 -22.32
C LEU A 244 -13.48 44.37 -20.93
N GLY A 245 -12.41 43.80 -20.38
CA GLY A 245 -12.33 43.48 -18.95
C GLY A 245 -11.84 44.70 -18.19
N ASN A 246 -12.70 45.37 -17.44
CA ASN A 246 -12.34 46.62 -16.76
C ASN A 246 -11.35 46.39 -15.61
N ARG A 247 -10.35 47.28 -15.54
CA ARG A 247 -9.27 47.31 -14.56
C ARG A 247 -9.75 47.95 -13.24
N ALA A 248 -10.34 47.15 -12.35
CA ALA A 248 -10.67 47.59 -11.00
C ALA A 248 -9.41 47.59 -10.11
N THR A 249 -9.14 48.71 -9.42
CA THR A 249 -7.93 48.89 -8.60
C THR A 249 -8.32 49.17 -7.15
N ALA A 250 -7.93 48.28 -6.24
CA ALA A 250 -7.92 48.45 -4.78
C ALA A 250 -6.72 47.60 -4.29
N GLN A 251 -5.65 48.12 -3.67
CA GLN A 251 -5.42 49.36 -2.92
C GLN A 251 -6.04 49.39 -1.51
N THR A 252 -5.12 49.22 -0.54
CA THR A 252 -5.15 49.79 0.82
C THR A 252 -5.82 48.96 1.93
N LEU A 253 -5.29 49.11 3.16
CA LEU A 253 -5.66 48.45 4.43
C LEU A 253 -5.37 46.93 4.46
N GLY A 254 -4.29 46.42 5.06
CA GLY A 254 -3.28 47.10 5.87
C GLY A 254 -3.58 47.09 7.37
N ASN A 255 -3.56 45.91 8.00
CA ASN A 255 -3.70 45.75 9.45
C ASN A 255 -2.53 44.92 10.02
N SER A 256 -1.65 45.57 10.79
CA SER A 256 -0.49 44.94 11.42
C SER A 256 -0.82 44.51 12.86
N MET A 257 -1.28 43.27 13.05
CA MET A 257 -1.43 42.71 14.40
C MET A 257 -0.09 42.24 14.95
N LYS A 258 0.56 43.11 15.73
CA LYS A 258 1.72 42.76 16.56
C LYS A 258 1.30 41.83 17.70
N THR A 259 1.42 40.52 17.50
CA THR A 259 1.31 39.54 18.60
C THR A 259 2.50 39.69 19.55
N LYS A 260 2.24 40.15 20.79
CA LYS A 260 3.24 40.21 21.86
C LYS A 260 3.63 38.79 22.27
N THR A 261 4.83 38.32 21.88
CA THR A 261 5.40 37.09 22.42
C THR A 261 5.75 37.28 23.90
N LEU A 262 4.90 36.76 24.80
CA LEU A 262 5.14 36.84 26.24
C LEU A 262 6.30 35.92 26.63
N ARG A 263 7.43 36.51 27.05
CA ARG A 263 8.52 35.76 27.70
C ARG A 263 8.04 35.26 29.06
N GLN A 264 7.76 33.97 29.19
CA GLN A 264 7.73 33.29 30.48
C GLN A 264 9.06 32.59 30.73
N SER A 265 9.92 33.22 31.53
CA SER A 265 11.17 32.65 32.02
C SER A 265 10.98 32.11 33.43
N THR A 266 10.73 30.81 33.57
CA THR A 266 10.68 30.13 34.88
C THR A 266 11.86 29.19 35.02
N ALA A 267 12.85 29.60 35.82
CA ALA A 267 14.01 28.78 36.13
C ALA A 267 13.69 27.76 37.25
N SER A 268 13.53 26.49 36.87
CA SER A 268 13.39 25.40 37.84
C SER A 268 14.75 25.00 38.41
N LYS A 269 14.91 25.14 39.74
CA LYS A 269 16.15 24.85 40.46
C LYS A 269 16.51 23.36 40.49
N MET A 270 17.80 23.13 40.75
CA MET A 270 18.38 21.84 41.14
C MET A 270 17.57 21.09 42.20
N SER A 271 17.52 19.77 42.08
CA SER A 271 17.48 18.88 43.25
C SER A 271 18.35 17.65 42.98
N LYS A 272 19.51 17.60 43.65
CA LYS A 272 20.31 16.38 43.74
C LYS A 272 19.79 15.58 44.94
N LYS A 273 19.34 14.34 44.75
CA LYS A 273 19.22 13.38 45.85
C LYS A 273 19.80 12.02 45.47
N SER A 274 21.05 11.82 45.88
CA SER A 274 21.72 10.53 45.88
C SER A 274 21.23 9.69 47.06
N SER A 275 20.71 8.49 46.80
CA SER A 275 20.41 7.48 47.83
C SER A 275 21.18 6.20 47.53
N SER A 276 22.37 6.07 48.12
CA SER A 276 23.16 4.84 48.05
C SER A 276 22.55 3.75 48.94
N VAL A 277 22.26 2.58 48.37
CA VAL A 277 21.95 1.35 49.13
C VAL A 277 23.02 0.31 48.82
N LYS A 278 23.57 -0.34 49.85
CA LYS A 278 24.70 -1.28 49.75
C LYS A 278 24.21 -2.71 49.49
N LYS A 279 25.05 -3.53 48.83
CA LYS A 279 25.00 -5.01 48.87
C LYS A 279 25.32 -5.49 50.29
N PRO A 280 24.83 -6.68 50.73
CA PRO A 280 25.35 -8.00 50.31
C PRO A 280 24.23 -8.98 49.91
N GLY A 281 24.44 -10.23 49.49
CA GLY A 281 25.66 -11.01 49.17
C GLY A 281 25.29 -12.04 48.08
N THR A 282 26.20 -12.55 47.26
CA THR A 282 27.17 -13.62 47.59
C THR A 282 26.53 -14.91 48.11
N LEU A 283 26.12 -15.78 47.19
CA LEU A 283 26.15 -17.23 47.38
C LEU A 283 26.50 -17.88 46.04
N ALA A 284 27.51 -18.76 46.03
CA ALA A 284 27.93 -19.50 44.85
C ALA A 284 27.57 -20.97 45.02
N ILE A 285 27.01 -21.60 43.99
CA ILE A 285 26.88 -23.06 43.93
C ILE A 285 27.69 -23.55 42.73
N LEU A 286 28.60 -24.46 43.02
CA LEU A 286 29.54 -25.04 42.09
C LEU A 286 28.93 -26.33 41.50
N ALA A 287 28.87 -26.46 40.18
CA ALA A 287 28.48 -27.70 39.52
C ALA A 287 29.42 -27.98 38.32
N LYS A 288 30.40 -28.87 38.53
CA LYS A 288 31.22 -29.41 37.44
C LYS A 288 30.42 -30.49 36.70
N GLY A 289 30.43 -30.46 35.37
CA GLY A 289 29.74 -31.43 34.53
C GLY A 289 30.49 -31.68 33.22
N GLN A 290 31.70 -32.20 33.31
CA GLN A 290 32.40 -32.70 32.12
C GLN A 290 31.72 -33.99 31.65
N HIS A 291 31.39 -34.08 30.35
CA HIS A 291 31.48 -35.37 29.67
C HIS A 291 31.87 -35.18 28.21
N MET A 292 32.85 -35.96 27.76
CA MET A 292 33.18 -36.04 26.34
C MET A 292 32.22 -37.02 25.65
N GLY A 293 31.77 -36.65 24.45
CA GLY A 293 30.92 -37.47 23.58
C GLY A 293 31.39 -37.33 22.14
N THR A 294 32.34 -38.18 21.74
CA THR A 294 32.93 -38.16 20.40
C THR A 294 32.10 -38.92 19.37
N SER A 295 32.44 -38.67 18.09
CA SER A 295 32.46 -39.66 17.01
C SER A 295 31.27 -39.75 16.03
N LYS A 296 31.66 -40.17 14.80
CA LYS A 296 30.84 -40.76 13.71
C LYS A 296 29.91 -39.83 12.92
N THR A 297 30.57 -39.07 12.05
CA THR A 297 30.35 -39.13 10.59
C THR A 297 29.48 -40.29 10.12
N LEU A 298 28.41 -40.02 9.36
CA LEU A 298 27.68 -41.03 8.60
C LEU A 298 27.76 -40.73 7.09
N THR A 299 28.34 -41.65 6.33
CA THR A 299 28.52 -41.56 4.88
C THR A 299 27.77 -42.73 4.22
N ARG A 300 27.45 -42.60 2.91
CA ARG A 300 26.64 -43.55 2.10
C ARG A 300 25.13 -43.55 2.47
N ASN A 301 24.22 -43.96 1.57
CA ASN A 301 24.40 -44.55 0.24
C ASN A 301 23.33 -44.04 -0.74
N LYS A 302 23.70 -43.62 -1.96
CA LYS A 302 22.74 -43.29 -3.03
C LYS A 302 22.79 -44.37 -4.12
N LYS A 303 21.99 -45.43 -3.95
CA LYS A 303 21.94 -46.58 -4.87
C LYS A 303 21.11 -46.24 -6.11
N ARG A 304 21.74 -46.23 -7.29
CA ARG A 304 21.03 -46.36 -8.58
C ARG A 304 20.38 -47.73 -8.66
N MET A 305 19.15 -47.81 -9.14
CA MET A 305 18.66 -48.95 -9.93
C MET A 305 17.75 -48.39 -11.04
N HIS A 306 17.97 -48.91 -12.25
CA HIS A 306 17.17 -48.82 -13.49
C HIS A 306 16.40 -47.50 -13.72
#